data_AF-A0A6S7DLK2-F1
#
_entry.id   AF-A0A6S7DLK2-F1
#
_cell.length_a   1.000
_cell.length_b   1.000
_cell.length_c   1.000
_cell.angle_alpha   90.00
_cell.angle_beta   90.00
_cell.angle_gamma   90.00
#
_symmetry.space_group_name_H-M   'P 1'
#
loop_
_entity.id
_entity.type
_entity.pdbx_description
1 polymer ?
#
loop_
_entity_poly.entity_id
_entity_poly.type
_entity_poly.pdbx_seq_one_letter_code
_entity_poly.pdbx_strand_id
1 'polypeptide(L)'
;MKTYARGRTSAEFVDAAKAAGLTVNPSGFEAGGDWVVFHGTLHDVPLHGLFNTVNSRVIGTFGADNANFSTDDSRDGTPWFDAVLDLANTNDPHPQH
;
A
#
# COMPACT_ATOMS: atom_id res chain seq x y z
N MET A 1 -7.95 16.65 4.86
CA MET A 1 -7.46 15.36 5.38
C MET A 1 -8.42 14.29 4.91
N LYS A 2 -7.95 13.27 4.18
CA LYS A 2 -8.78 12.10 3.84
C LYS A 2 -9.02 11.30 5.12
N THR A 3 -10.23 10.82 5.32
CA THR A 3 -10.60 10.00 6.49
C THR A 3 -10.87 8.58 6.01
N TYR A 4 -9.91 7.68 6.22
CA TYR A 4 -10.05 6.28 5.84
C TYR A 4 -10.90 5.51 6.84
N ALA A 5 -11.80 4.66 6.33
CA ALA A 5 -12.74 3.89 7.13
C ALA A 5 -12.11 2.62 7.70
N ARG A 6 -11.22 1.96 6.93
CA ARG A 6 -10.48 0.76 7.35
C ARG A 6 -9.28 0.47 6.45
N GLY A 7 -8.41 -0.41 6.94
CA GLY A 7 -7.40 -1.08 6.14
C GLY A 7 -8.00 -2.13 5.19
N ARG A 8 -7.36 -2.30 4.02
CA ARG A 8 -7.72 -3.36 3.05
C ARG A 8 -7.24 -4.73 3.52
N THR A 9 -7.89 -5.77 3.02
CA THR A 9 -7.40 -7.15 3.06
C THR A 9 -6.26 -7.35 2.05
N SER A 10 -5.56 -8.49 2.11
CA SER A 10 -4.52 -8.82 1.13
C SER A 10 -5.05 -8.89 -0.31
N ALA A 11 -6.22 -9.50 -0.52
CA ALA A 11 -6.84 -9.58 -1.84
C ALA A 11 -7.21 -8.19 -2.39
N GLU A 12 -7.86 -7.37 -1.57
CA GLU A 12 -8.23 -5.99 -1.95
C GLU A 12 -6.99 -5.14 -2.26
N PHE A 13 -5.91 -5.32 -1.49
CA PHE A 13 -4.64 -4.64 -1.76
C PHE A 13 -4.03 -5.08 -3.09
N VAL A 14 -3.96 -6.39 -3.35
CA VAL A 14 -3.40 -6.94 -4.60
C VAL A 14 -4.16 -6.40 -5.81
N ASP A 15 -5.50 -6.38 -5.76
CA ASP A 15 -6.33 -5.88 -6.84
C ASP A 15 -6.13 -4.38 -7.07
N ALA A 16 -6.10 -3.59 -5.99
CA ALA A 16 -5.86 -2.15 -6.07
C ALA A 16 -4.46 -1.82 -6.61
N ALA A 17 -3.42 -2.53 -6.14
CA ALA A 17 -2.05 -2.32 -6.58
C ALA A 17 -1.86 -2.69 -8.05
N LYS A 18 -2.47 -3.80 -8.52
CA LYS A 18 -2.48 -4.15 -9.95
C LYS A 18 -3.24 -3.13 -10.79
N ALA A 19 -4.39 -2.63 -10.30
CA ALA A 19 -5.16 -1.59 -10.98
C ALA A 19 -4.38 -0.27 -11.11
N ALA A 20 -3.51 0.02 -10.14
CA ALA A 20 -2.57 1.15 -10.17
C ALA A 20 -1.34 0.90 -11.06
N GLY A 21 -1.24 -0.24 -11.75
CA GLY A 21 -0.12 -0.57 -12.64
C GLY A 21 1.14 -1.03 -11.90
N LEU A 22 1.04 -1.41 -10.63
CA LEU A 22 2.16 -1.93 -9.85
C LEU A 22 2.35 -3.43 -10.06
N THR A 23 3.60 -3.87 -9.99
CA THR A 23 3.93 -5.29 -9.92
C THR A 23 3.74 -5.75 -8.48
N VAL A 24 3.03 -6.86 -8.28
CA VAL A 24 2.73 -7.41 -6.96
C VAL A 24 3.20 -8.85 -6.87
N ASN A 25 3.86 -9.20 -5.78
CA ASN A 25 4.25 -10.56 -5.43
C ASN A 25 3.61 -10.97 -4.09
N PRO A 26 2.54 -11.79 -4.13
CA PRO A 26 1.87 -12.30 -2.93
C PRO A 26 2.51 -13.57 -2.37
N SER A 27 3.59 -14.10 -2.95
CA SER A 27 4.14 -15.42 -2.56
C SER A 27 4.52 -15.53 -1.08
N GLY A 28 4.92 -14.41 -0.46
CA GLY A 28 5.20 -14.35 0.97
C GLY A 28 3.96 -14.61 1.82
N PHE A 29 2.82 -14.02 1.43
CA PHE A 29 1.52 -14.26 2.06
C PHE A 29 1.00 -15.68 1.80
N GLU A 30 1.11 -16.17 0.56
CA GLU A 30 0.66 -17.53 0.19
C GLU A 30 1.44 -18.64 0.91
N ALA A 31 2.70 -18.36 1.28
CA ALA A 31 3.52 -19.25 2.10
C ALA A 31 3.22 -19.17 3.62
N GLY A 32 2.19 -18.40 4.03
CA GLY A 32 1.79 -18.21 5.42
C GLY A 32 2.46 -17.02 6.13
N GLY A 33 3.11 -16.12 5.39
CA GLY A 33 3.59 -14.85 5.92
C GLY A 33 2.48 -13.81 6.02
N ASP A 34 2.79 -12.68 6.66
CA ASP A 34 1.83 -11.60 6.94
C ASP A 34 2.01 -10.40 6.01
N TRP A 35 2.52 -10.64 4.79
CA TRP A 35 2.88 -9.55 3.90
C TRP A 35 2.79 -9.83 2.40
N VAL A 36 2.52 -8.75 1.65
CA VAL A 36 2.51 -8.72 0.19
C VAL A 36 3.56 -7.72 -0.28
N VAL A 37 4.47 -8.14 -1.16
CA VAL A 37 5.50 -7.25 -1.73
C VAL A 37 4.98 -6.62 -3.02
N PHE A 38 5.28 -5.35 -3.25
CA PHE A 38 4.96 -4.66 -4.49
C PHE A 38 6.06 -3.68 -4.89
N HIS A 39 6.17 -3.40 -6.18
CA HIS A 39 7.02 -2.34 -6.70
C HIS A 39 6.43 -1.71 -7.96
N GLY A 40 6.86 -0.49 -8.25
CA GLY A 40 6.45 0.23 -9.45
C GLY A 40 6.67 1.71 -9.31
N THR A 41 5.86 2.52 -10.00
CA THR A 41 5.93 3.98 -9.94
C THR A 41 4.54 4.53 -9.63
N LEU A 42 4.45 5.41 -8.63
CA LEU A 42 3.23 6.18 -8.36
C LEU A 42 3.57 7.66 -8.44
N HIS A 43 2.85 8.42 -9.27
CA HIS A 43 3.08 9.86 -9.47
C HIS A 43 4.57 10.20 -9.70
N ASP A 44 5.20 9.49 -10.64
CA ASP A 44 6.62 9.63 -11.03
C ASP A 44 7.65 9.29 -9.93
N VAL A 45 7.19 8.73 -8.80
CA VAL A 45 8.07 8.26 -7.72
C VAL A 45 8.19 6.74 -7.78
N PRO A 46 9.41 6.19 -8.02
CA PRO A 46 9.63 4.76 -7.93
C PRO A 46 9.48 4.30 -6.48
N LEU A 47 8.82 3.18 -6.28
CA LEU A 47 8.48 2.62 -4.98
C LEU A 47 8.78 1.12 -4.96
N HIS A 48 9.29 0.66 -3.82
CA HIS A 48 9.35 -0.74 -3.45
C HIS A 48 8.84 -0.88 -2.03
N GLY A 49 7.76 -1.64 -1.86
CA GLY A 49 7.05 -1.69 -0.59
C GLY A 49 6.57 -3.08 -0.22
N LEU A 50 6.22 -3.19 1.04
CA LEU A 50 5.63 -4.35 1.66
C LEU A 50 4.37 -3.89 2.37
N PHE A 51 3.24 -4.46 1.97
CA PHE A 51 1.96 -4.31 2.65
C PHE A 51 1.82 -5.39 3.73
N ASN A 52 1.67 -4.98 4.98
CA ASN A 52 1.45 -5.86 6.12
C ASN A 52 -0.05 -6.14 6.27
N THR A 53 -0.45 -7.40 6.17
CA THR A 53 -1.86 -7.81 6.14
C THR A 53 -2.54 -7.79 7.50
N VAL A 54 -1.77 -7.73 8.60
CA VAL A 54 -2.28 -7.75 9.98
C VAL A 54 -2.75 -6.36 10.42
N ASN A 55 -2.04 -5.31 10.00
CA ASN A 55 -2.32 -3.94 10.42
C ASN A 55 -2.56 -2.97 9.24
N SER A 56 -2.57 -3.50 8.01
CA SER A 56 -2.77 -2.75 6.77
C SER A 56 -1.80 -1.59 6.57
N ARG A 57 -0.57 -1.71 7.07
CA ARG A 57 0.49 -0.72 6.90
C ARG A 57 1.35 -1.04 5.68
N VAL A 58 1.90 -0.01 5.06
CA VAL A 58 2.94 -0.15 4.04
C VAL A 58 4.24 0.39 4.59
N ILE A 59 5.30 -0.41 4.46
CA ILE A 59 6.68 0.00 4.71
C ILE A 59 7.50 -0.24 3.45
N GLY A 60 8.46 0.64 3.15
CA GLY A 60 9.23 0.50 1.92
C GLY A 60 10.28 1.56 1.69
N THR A 61 10.77 1.60 0.46
CA THR A 61 11.67 2.64 -0.06
C THR A 61 11.03 3.38 -1.22
N PHE A 62 11.40 4.65 -1.39
CA PHE A 62 10.92 5.50 -2.48
C PHE A 62 12.02 6.37 -3.07
N GLY A 63 11.81 6.83 -4.31
CA GLY A 63 12.69 7.77 -4.99
C GLY A 63 14.02 7.16 -5.45
N ALA A 64 14.85 7.98 -6.09
CA ALA A 64 16.15 7.56 -6.61
C ALA A 64 17.14 7.17 -5.49
N ASP A 65 17.00 7.79 -4.32
CA ASP A 65 17.89 7.59 -3.17
C ASP A 65 17.50 6.38 -2.30
N ASN A 66 16.42 5.66 -2.65
CA ASN A 66 15.85 4.57 -1.85
C ASN A 66 15.61 4.97 -0.39
N ALA A 67 15.11 6.18 -0.17
CA ALA A 67 14.80 6.64 1.18
C ALA A 67 13.67 5.80 1.78
N ASN A 68 13.77 5.46 3.06
CA ASN A 68 12.75 4.67 3.74
C ASN A 68 11.47 5.48 3.96
N PHE A 69 10.33 4.80 3.97
CA PHE A 69 9.05 5.36 4.41
C PHE A 69 8.16 4.30 5.08
N SER A 70 7.21 4.77 5.87
CA SER A 70 6.09 4.01 6.40
C SER A 70 4.80 4.80 6.22
N THR A 71 3.65 4.15 6.10
CA THR A 71 2.34 4.81 6.18
C THR A 71 2.05 5.41 7.56
N ASP A 72 2.88 5.14 8.57
CA ASP A 72 2.86 5.85 9.86
C ASP A 72 3.62 7.21 9.82
N ASP A 73 4.38 7.49 8.75
CA ASP A 73 5.08 8.77 8.60
C ASP A 73 4.09 9.90 8.29
N SER A 74 4.42 11.13 8.71
CA SER A 74 3.64 12.33 8.36
C SER A 74 4.12 12.91 7.01
N ARG A 75 3.58 12.39 5.91
CA ARG A 75 3.87 12.85 4.53
C ARG A 75 2.60 13.21 3.73
N ASP A 76 1.51 13.45 4.47
CA ASP A 76 0.20 13.77 3.92
C ASP A 76 0.27 14.93 2.92
N GLY A 77 -0.47 14.81 1.83
CA GLY A 77 -0.51 15.83 0.78
C GLY A 77 0.59 15.72 -0.27
N THR A 78 1.48 14.72 -0.17
CA THR A 78 2.33 14.33 -1.30
C THR A 78 1.58 13.30 -2.16
N PRO A 79 1.41 13.54 -3.48
CA PRO A 79 0.54 12.69 -4.32
C PRO A 79 0.88 11.20 -4.31
N TRP A 80 2.18 10.85 -4.33
CA TRP A 80 2.62 9.46 -4.26
C TRP A 80 2.30 8.79 -2.93
N PHE A 81 2.42 9.52 -1.80
CA PHE A 81 2.14 8.98 -0.47
C PHE A 81 0.64 8.83 -0.24
N ASP A 82 -0.14 9.82 -0.68
CA ASP A 82 -1.60 9.75 -0.68
C ASP A 82 -2.10 8.55 -1.50
N ALA A 83 -1.45 8.26 -2.64
CA ALA A 83 -1.73 7.06 -3.43
C ALA A 83 -1.38 5.77 -2.68
N VAL A 84 -0.28 5.72 -1.93
CA VAL A 84 0.04 4.56 -1.08
C VAL A 84 -0.98 4.37 0.05
N LEU A 85 -1.42 5.46 0.68
CA LEU A 85 -2.49 5.40 1.69
C LEU A 85 -3.80 4.91 1.08
N ASP A 86 -4.16 5.39 -0.12
CA ASP A 86 -5.32 4.93 -0.87
C ASP A 86 -5.18 3.48 -1.35
N LEU A 87 -3.96 2.93 -1.50
CA LEU A 87 -3.72 1.52 -1.81
C LEU A 87 -3.91 0.63 -0.57
N ALA A 88 -3.41 1.07 0.58
CA ALA A 88 -3.45 0.31 1.82
C ALA A 88 -4.81 0.36 2.52
N ASN A 89 -5.58 1.44 2.32
CA ASN A 89 -6.81 1.71 3.03
C ASN A 89 -7.97 1.96 2.05
N THR A 90 -9.20 1.88 2.57
CA THR A 90 -10.40 2.25 1.82
C THR A 90 -11.19 3.35 2.52
N ASN A 91 -11.79 4.22 1.69
CA ASN A 91 -12.78 5.20 2.12
C ASN A 91 -14.22 4.67 1.96
N ASP A 92 -14.40 3.47 1.40
CA ASP A 92 -15.72 2.87 1.29
C ASP A 92 -16.19 2.31 2.64
N PRO A 93 -17.44 2.59 3.05
CA PRO A 93 -18.04 1.93 4.19
C PRO A 93 -18.09 0.42 3.93
N HIS A 94 -17.67 -0.38 4.92
CA HIS A 94 -17.81 -1.84 4.85
C HIS A 94 -19.28 -2.19 4.54
N PRO A 95 -19.59 -3.08 3.58
CA PRO A 95 -20.88 -3.75 3.62
C PRO A 95 -20.91 -4.53 4.94
N GLN A 96 -21.84 -4.16 5.82
CA GLN A 96 -22.13 -4.92 7.02
C GLN A 96 -22.70 -6.26 6.55
N HIS A 97 -21.90 -7.33 6.67
CA HIS A 97 -22.36 -8.70 6.50
C HIS A 97 -22.80 -9.28 7.84
#